data_AF-A0AB33WZ58-F1
#
_entry.id   AF-A0AB33WZ58-F1
#
_cell.length_a   1.000
_cell.length_b   1.000
_cell.length_c   1.000
_cell.angle_alpha   90.00
_cell.angle_beta   90.00
_cell.angle_gamma   90.00
#
_symmetry.space_group_name_H-M   'P 1'
#
loop_
_entity.id
_entity.type
_entity.pdbx_description
1 polymer ?
#
loop_
_entity_poly.entity_id
_entity_poly.type
_entity_poly.pdbx_seq_one_letter_code
_entity_poly.pdbx_strand_id
1 'polypeptide(L)'
;MQTLTAALEHLAALDARAEQPLRSSLVISQGASRLPRTGFFECVERLGRFSGPSDGVAAASWHASEVVRVFEYEYPESAEA
;
A
#
# COMPACT_ATOMS: atom_id res chain seq x y z
N MET A 1 2.61 -20.49 9.57
CA MET A 1 2.94 -19.15 10.07
C MET A 1 2.78 -18.17 8.92
N GLN A 2 1.93 -17.15 9.04
CA GLN A 2 1.90 -16.06 8.05
C GLN A 2 3.04 -15.07 8.36
N THR A 3 3.78 -14.65 7.34
CA THR A 3 4.80 -13.59 7.50
C THR A 3 4.13 -12.23 7.48
N LEU A 4 4.77 -11.22 8.08
CA LEU A 4 4.29 -9.84 8.01
C LEU A 4 4.09 -9.40 6.54
N THR A 5 5.04 -9.72 5.67
CA THR A 5 4.93 -9.42 4.23
C THR A 5 3.68 -10.02 3.62
N ALA A 6 3.40 -11.32 3.84
CA ALA A 6 2.22 -11.98 3.28
C ALA A 6 0.92 -11.36 3.80
N ALA A 7 0.87 -10.96 5.08
CA ALA A 7 -0.29 -10.28 5.64
C ALA A 7 -0.52 -8.90 5.01
N LEU A 8 0.55 -8.14 4.73
CA LEU A 8 0.46 -6.83 4.09
C LEU A 8 0.06 -6.91 2.62
N GLU A 9 0.57 -7.91 1.88
CA GLU A 9 0.15 -8.16 0.50
C GLU A 9 -1.31 -8.61 0.43
N HIS A 10 -1.76 -9.44 1.38
CA HIS A 10 -3.16 -9.83 1.49
C HIS A 10 -4.06 -8.62 1.77
N LEU A 11 -3.67 -7.76 2.72
CA LEU A 11 -4.39 -6.50 3.00
C LEU A 11 -4.47 -5.61 1.76
N ALA A 12 -3.35 -5.44 1.04
CA ALA A 12 -3.30 -4.67 -0.19
C ALA A 12 -4.28 -5.23 -1.24
N ALA A 13 -4.39 -6.55 -1.37
CA ALA A 13 -5.32 -7.19 -2.28
C ALA A 13 -6.80 -6.95 -1.89
N LEU A 14 -7.11 -6.96 -0.58
CA LEU A 14 -8.47 -6.66 -0.09
C LEU A 14 -8.85 -5.20 -0.40
N ASP A 15 -7.98 -4.26 -0.06
CA ASP A 15 -8.17 -2.84 -0.33
C ASP A 15 -8.24 -2.57 -1.84
N ALA A 16 -7.39 -3.26 -2.62
CA ALA A 16 -7.38 -3.19 -4.08
C ALA A 16 -8.75 -3.57 -4.66
N ARG A 17 -9.26 -4.74 -4.27
CA ARG A 17 -10.54 -5.30 -4.73
C ARG A 17 -11.75 -4.48 -4.28
N ALA A 18 -11.67 -3.82 -3.12
CA ALA A 18 -12.71 -2.95 -2.63
C ALA A 18 -12.65 -1.53 -3.24
N GLU A 19 -11.69 -1.26 -4.13
CA GLU A 19 -11.44 0.06 -4.71
C GLU A 19 -11.08 1.15 -3.67
N GLN A 20 -10.55 0.73 -2.53
CA GLN A 20 -10.20 1.60 -1.39
C GLN A 20 -8.71 1.97 -1.42
N PRO A 21 -8.28 3.01 -0.66
CA PRO A 21 -6.86 3.30 -0.49
C PRO A 21 -6.14 2.13 0.18
N LEU A 22 -4.88 1.90 -0.20
CA LEU A 22 -4.11 0.77 0.29
C LEU A 22 -3.57 1.05 1.70
N ARG A 23 -4.17 0.47 2.74
CA ARG A 23 -3.74 0.66 4.14
C ARG A 23 -2.33 0.15 4.41
N SER A 24 -1.88 -0.85 3.65
CA SER A 24 -0.51 -1.34 3.68
C SER A 24 0.54 -0.28 3.32
N SER A 25 0.15 0.83 2.67
CA SER A 25 1.03 1.97 2.39
C SER A 25 1.57 2.68 3.64
N LEU A 26 0.88 2.55 4.78
CA LEU A 26 1.32 3.11 6.06
C LEU A 26 2.53 2.35 6.65
N VAL A 27 2.80 1.14 6.18
CA VAL A 27 3.91 0.33 6.68
C VAL A 27 5.17 0.62 5.88
N ILE A 28 5.96 1.54 6.40
CA ILE A 28 7.29 1.88 5.85
C ILE A 28 8.39 1.11 6.58
N SER A 29 9.48 0.83 5.87
CA SER A 29 10.67 0.21 6.48
C SER A 29 11.44 1.24 7.31
N GLN A 30 12.11 0.77 8.37
CA GLN A 30 12.98 1.59 9.25
C GLN A 30 14.30 2.03 8.58
N GLY A 31 14.39 2.01 7.24
CA GLY A 31 15.58 2.38 6.49
C GLY A 31 15.70 3.89 6.28
N ALA A 32 16.83 4.33 5.71
CA ALA A 32 17.09 5.75 5.44
C ALA A 32 16.12 6.38 4.42
N SER A 33 15.56 5.56 3.53
CA SER A 33 14.47 5.98 2.64
C SER A 33 13.16 5.94 3.42
N ARG A 34 12.43 7.06 3.43
CA ARG A 34 11.05 7.13 3.97
C ARG A 34 10.04 6.42 3.07
N LEU A 35 10.50 5.65 2.09
CA LEU A 35 9.67 4.87 1.17
C LEU A 35 9.52 3.42 1.63
N PRO A 36 8.41 2.77 1.27
CA PRO A 36 8.31 1.32 1.28
C PRO A 36 9.43 0.65 0.48
N ARG A 37 9.68 -0.63 0.76
CA ARG A 37 10.67 -1.42 0.01
C ARG A 37 10.14 -1.72 -1.39
N THR A 38 11.05 -2.01 -2.33
CA THR A 38 10.73 -2.41 -3.72
C THR A 38 9.61 -3.43 -3.82
N GLY A 39 9.60 -4.46 -2.96
CA GLY A 39 8.56 -5.50 -2.97
C GLY A 39 7.12 -4.98 -2.74
N PHE A 40 6.96 -3.85 -2.02
CA PHE A 40 5.65 -3.19 -1.92
C PHE A 40 5.21 -2.63 -3.28
N PHE A 41 6.09 -1.93 -3.98
CA PHE A 41 5.80 -1.36 -5.31
C PHE A 41 5.52 -2.46 -6.34
N GLU A 42 6.26 -3.56 -6.33
CA GLU A 42 5.98 -4.73 -7.17
C GLU A 42 4.61 -5.35 -6.88
N CYS A 43 4.21 -5.39 -5.60
CA CYS A 43 2.88 -5.88 -5.20
C CYS A 43 1.77 -4.97 -5.74
N VAL A 44 1.88 -3.65 -5.55
CA VAL A 44 0.83 -2.71 -5.97
C VAL A 44 0.77 -2.52 -7.48
N GLU A 45 1.88 -2.74 -8.19
CA GLU A 45 1.90 -2.81 -9.66
C GLU A 45 1.15 -4.05 -10.17
N ARG A 46 1.38 -5.23 -9.56
CA ARG A 46 0.60 -6.44 -9.86
C ARG A 46 -0.90 -6.28 -9.60
N LEU A 47 -1.27 -5.43 -8.64
CA LEU A 47 -2.66 -5.08 -8.33
C LEU A 47 -3.23 -3.97 -9.23
N GLY A 48 -2.43 -3.43 -10.16
CA GLY A 48 -2.84 -2.36 -11.08
C GLY A 48 -3.06 -0.99 -10.41
N ARG A 49 -2.54 -0.79 -9.19
CA ARG A 49 -2.71 0.46 -8.42
C ARG A 49 -1.62 1.50 -8.65
N PHE A 50 -0.45 1.04 -9.10
CA PHE A 50 0.69 1.87 -9.45
C PHE A 50 1.32 1.36 -10.75
N SER A 51 1.91 2.26 -11.53
CA SER A 51 2.73 1.89 -12.68
C SER A 51 3.93 2.82 -12.73
N GLY A 52 5.11 2.26 -12.98
CA GLY A 52 6.36 2.98 -13.07
C GLY A 52 7.44 2.42 -12.16
N PRO A 53 8.62 3.06 -12.12
CA PRO A 53 9.74 2.61 -11.31
C PRO A 53 9.37 2.58 -9.83
N SER A 54 9.84 1.54 -9.12
CA SER A 54 9.67 1.35 -7.67
C SER A 54 10.52 2.29 -6.81
N ASP A 55 11.22 3.24 -7.42
CA ASP A 55 12.12 4.18 -6.80
C ASP A 55 11.97 5.60 -7.39
N GLY A 56 12.72 6.53 -6.81
CA GLY A 56 12.72 7.92 -7.25
C GLY A 56 11.47 8.71 -6.90
N VAL A 57 11.33 9.87 -7.55
CA VAL A 57 10.33 10.88 -7.21
C VAL A 57 8.91 10.41 -7.53
N ALA A 58 8.73 9.62 -8.59
CA ALA A 58 7.41 9.12 -8.98
C ALA A 58 6.84 8.16 -7.92
N ALA A 59 7.62 7.17 -7.49
CA ALA A 59 7.26 6.26 -6.41
C ALA A 59 6.97 7.01 -5.10
N ALA A 60 7.82 7.99 -4.76
CA ALA A 60 7.64 8.81 -3.56
C ALA A 60 6.35 9.67 -3.61
N SER A 61 6.08 10.29 -4.75
CA SER A 61 4.90 11.15 -4.92
C SER A 61 3.60 10.33 -4.90
N TRP A 62 3.60 9.17 -5.56
CA TRP A 62 2.47 8.26 -5.53
C TRP A 62 2.23 7.71 -4.12
N HIS A 63 3.29 7.24 -3.43
CA HIS A 63 3.19 6.74 -2.05
C HIS A 63 2.65 7.81 -1.10
N ALA A 64 3.17 9.04 -1.17
CA ALA A 64 2.68 10.13 -0.35
C ALA A 64 1.19 10.45 -0.61
N SER A 65 0.78 10.43 -1.88
CA SER A 65 -0.62 10.63 -2.26
C SER A 65 -1.51 9.51 -1.71
N GLU A 66 -1.05 8.26 -1.75
CA GLU A 66 -1.79 7.13 -1.22
C GLU A 66 -1.92 7.18 0.31
N VAL A 67 -0.86 7.62 1.01
CA VAL A 67 -0.92 7.86 2.47
C VAL A 67 -1.98 8.91 2.82
N VAL A 68 -2.03 10.02 2.07
CA VAL A 68 -3.07 11.05 2.27
C VAL A 68 -4.46 10.44 2.07
N ARG A 69 -4.68 9.70 0.98
CA ARG A 69 -5.96 9.03 0.72
C ARG A 69 -6.36 8.09 1.86
N VAL A 70 -5.41 7.35 2.46
CA VAL A 70 -5.71 6.46 3.59
C VAL A 70 -6.22 7.25 4.80
N PHE A 71 -5.67 8.44 5.08
CA PHE A 71 -6.12 9.27 6.20
C PHE A 71 -7.44 10.00 5.92
N GLU A 72 -7.72 10.34 4.66
CA GLU A 72 -8.96 11.04 4.28
C GLU A 72 -10.15 10.10 4.04
N TYR A 73 -9.89 8.82 3.76
CA TYR A 73 -10.94 7.87 3.42
C TYR A 73 -11.66 7.32 4.66
N GLU A 74 -12.98 7.45 4.67
CA GLU A 74 -13.85 6.78 5.63
C GLU A 74 -14.05 5.33 5.19
N TYR A 75 -13.41 4.40 5.89
CA TYR A 75 -13.61 2.98 5.65
C TYR A 75 -14.99 2.58 6.18
N PRO A 76 -15.81 1.87 5.38
CA PRO A 76 -17.07 1.34 5.88
C PRO A 76 -16.78 0.47 7.09
N GLU A 77 -17.58 0.61 8.16
CA GLU A 77 -17.50 -0.31 9.28
C GLU A 77 -17.60 -1.74 8.73
N SER A 78 -16.64 -2.56 9.11
CA SER A 78 -16.67 -3.98 8.75
C SER A 78 -18.01 -4.51 9.23
N ALA A 79 -18.92 -4.88 8.32
CA ALA A 79 -20.07 -5.67 8.68
C ALA A 79 -19.49 -6.89 9.43
N GLU A 80 -19.71 -6.92 10.74
CA GLU A 80 -19.00 -7.84 11.63
C GLU A 80 -19.19 -9.30 11.18
N ALA A 81 -18.17 -10.10 11.51
CA ALA A 81 -17.93 -11.48 11.12
C ALA A 81 -19.08 -12.47 11.41
#